data_AF-A0A0K0FNG9-F1
#
_entry.id   AF-A0A0K0FNG9-F1
#
_cell.length_a   1.000
_cell.length_b   1.000
_cell.length_c   1.000
_cell.angle_alpha   90.00
_cell.angle_beta   90.00
_cell.angle_gamma   90.00
#
_symmetry.space_group_name_H-M   'P 1'
#
loop_
_entity.id
_entity.type
_entity.pdbx_description
1 polymer ?
#
loop_
_entity_poly.entity_id
_entity_poly.type
_entity_poly.pdbx_seq_one_letter_code
_entity_poly.pdbx_strand_id
1 'polypeptide(L)'
;MHNVTVSKSLFGYLDFDIDPFDNFYKFSCEFEEGKLNDQSKAINEIYNIRRQCNNLSKAKIGDFQLEILDFGKYALGMVFIKKMQLKSVLIDEYSIIEDMITRIKEEFKLLIDEKKDFFDEEKRNNFVFKLNRMKFVKNNVSRDLYKVNSMKYCDDIEISRFKFKPIQYVLDNIRKVKEYILRNG
;
A
#
# COMPACT_ATOMS: atom_id res chain seq x y z
N MET A 1 30.67 20.40 -32.13
CA MET A 1 30.21 19.08 -31.67
C MET A 1 29.66 19.26 -30.26
N HIS A 2 28.34 19.40 -30.12
CA HIS A 2 27.71 19.35 -28.81
C HIS A 2 27.56 17.88 -28.42
N ASN A 3 28.24 17.46 -27.36
CA ASN A 3 27.98 16.19 -26.69
C ASN A 3 26.60 16.28 -26.05
N VAL A 4 25.58 15.79 -26.76
CA VAL A 4 24.28 15.52 -26.17
C VAL A 4 24.47 14.27 -25.33
N THR A 5 24.65 14.46 -24.02
CA THR A 5 24.51 13.37 -23.06
C THR A 5 23.07 12.91 -23.14
N VAL A 6 22.83 11.79 -23.83
CA VAL A 6 21.51 11.17 -23.91
C VAL A 6 21.07 10.88 -22.47
N SER A 7 20.05 11.61 -22.04
CA SER A 7 19.33 11.39 -20.79
C SER A 7 19.01 9.89 -20.70
N LYS A 8 19.45 9.22 -19.62
CA LYS A 8 19.01 7.86 -19.34
C LYS A 8 17.48 7.90 -19.31
N SER A 9 16.85 7.23 -20.26
CA SER A 9 15.40 7.07 -20.34
C SER A 9 14.85 6.70 -18.95
N LEU A 10 13.70 7.27 -18.59
CA LEU A 10 12.95 6.93 -17.36
C LEU A 10 12.75 5.41 -17.21
N PHE A 11 12.78 4.65 -18.31
CA PHE A 11 12.80 3.19 -18.33
C PHE A 11 13.93 2.56 -17.50
N GLY A 12 15.11 3.20 -17.41
CA GLY A 12 16.26 2.64 -16.69
C GLY A 12 16.13 2.65 -15.16
N TYR A 13 15.05 3.25 -14.63
CA TYR A 13 14.72 3.31 -13.21
C TYR A 13 13.52 2.45 -12.84
N LEU A 14 12.82 1.90 -13.85
CA LEU A 14 11.77 0.92 -13.63
C LEU A 14 12.45 -0.44 -13.47
N ASP A 15 12.34 -1.00 -12.27
CA ASP A 15 12.72 -2.39 -12.02
C ASP A 15 11.59 -3.29 -12.51
N PHE A 16 11.65 -3.66 -13.79
CA PHE A 16 10.66 -4.54 -14.44
C PHE A 16 10.72 -5.98 -13.91
N ASP A 17 11.77 -6.33 -13.15
CA ASP A 17 11.89 -7.65 -12.53
C ASP A 17 11.09 -7.73 -11.21
N ILE A 18 10.64 -6.59 -10.67
CA ILE A 18 9.73 -6.55 -9.51
C ILE A 18 8.30 -6.53 -10.04
N ASP A 19 7.65 -7.69 -10.09
CA ASP A 19 6.21 -7.76 -10.31
C ASP A 19 5.48 -7.14 -9.09
N PRO A 20 4.69 -6.07 -9.26
CA PRO A 20 3.89 -5.51 -8.17
C PRO A 20 2.94 -6.54 -7.54
N PHE A 21 2.50 -7.54 -8.31
CA PHE A 21 1.65 -8.64 -7.85
C PHE A 21 2.41 -9.67 -7.00
N ASP A 22 3.73 -9.83 -7.19
CA ASP A 22 4.55 -10.76 -6.39
C ASP A 22 4.63 -10.33 -4.92
N ASN A 23 4.61 -9.02 -4.63
CA ASN A 23 4.70 -8.53 -3.25
C ASN A 23 3.47 -8.85 -2.42
N PHE A 24 2.26 -8.71 -2.98
CA PHE A 24 1.02 -9.04 -2.27
C PHE A 24 0.75 -10.54 -2.25
N TYR A 25 1.04 -11.25 -3.35
CA TYR A 25 0.94 -12.70 -3.39
C TYR A 25 1.85 -13.36 -2.36
N LYS A 26 3.14 -12.97 -2.32
CA LYS A 26 4.10 -13.44 -1.32
C LYS A 26 3.67 -13.09 0.10
N PHE A 27 3.18 -11.87 0.34
CA PHE A 27 2.63 -11.50 1.64
C PHE A 27 1.48 -12.42 2.07
N SER A 28 0.61 -12.76 1.12
CA SER A 28 -0.53 -13.64 1.36
C SER A 28 -0.06 -15.04 1.71
N CYS A 29 0.90 -15.61 0.97
CA CYS A 29 1.54 -16.89 1.32
C CYS A 29 2.19 -16.86 2.71
N GLU A 30 2.93 -15.81 3.06
CA GLU A 30 3.53 -15.65 4.38
C GLU A 30 2.48 -15.61 5.52
N PHE A 31 1.34 -14.96 5.28
CA PHE A 31 0.21 -15.00 6.22
C PHE A 31 -0.35 -16.43 6.38
N GLU A 32 -0.57 -17.14 5.28
CA GLU A 32 -1.12 -18.49 5.30
C GLU A 32 -0.21 -19.50 6.02
N GLU A 33 1.10 -19.29 5.93
CA GLU A 33 2.12 -20.06 6.64
C GLU A 33 2.29 -19.65 8.11
N GLY A 34 1.61 -18.59 8.56
CA GLY A 34 1.69 -18.05 9.92
C GLY A 34 2.97 -17.25 10.21
N LYS A 35 3.76 -16.91 9.19
CA LYS A 35 5.01 -16.13 9.32
C LYS A 35 4.77 -14.69 9.78
N LEU A 36 3.52 -14.22 9.74
CA LEU A 36 3.13 -12.86 10.14
C LEU A 36 2.48 -12.78 11.53
N ASN A 37 2.43 -13.88 12.28
CA ASN A 37 1.72 -13.94 13.57
C ASN A 37 2.33 -13.04 14.66
N ASP A 38 3.59 -12.64 14.52
CA ASP A 38 4.27 -11.72 15.43
C ASP A 38 4.01 -10.24 15.08
N GLN A 39 3.48 -9.96 13.88
CA GLN A 39 3.33 -8.59 13.38
C GLN A 39 2.20 -7.83 14.08
N SER A 40 1.15 -8.55 14.51
CA SER A 40 0.13 -8.02 15.40
C SER A 40 -0.68 -9.14 16.07
N LYS A 41 -1.26 -8.82 17.23
CA LYS A 41 -2.17 -9.71 17.95
C LYS A 41 -3.38 -10.09 17.08
N ALA A 42 -3.94 -9.12 16.36
CA ALA A 42 -5.06 -9.32 15.44
C ALA A 42 -4.76 -10.35 14.35
N ILE A 43 -3.58 -10.26 13.71
CA ILE A 43 -3.16 -11.19 12.66
C ILE A 43 -3.01 -12.61 13.22
N ASN A 44 -2.40 -12.75 14.39
CA ASN A 44 -2.29 -14.04 15.06
C ASN A 44 -3.66 -14.65 15.36
N GLU A 45 -4.61 -13.85 15.87
CA GLU A 45 -5.97 -14.34 16.16
C GLU A 45 -6.72 -14.72 14.87
N ILE A 46 -6.65 -13.92 13.80
CA ILE A 46 -7.24 -14.26 12.49
C ILE A 46 -6.62 -15.57 11.95
N TYR A 47 -5.30 -15.72 12.05
CA TYR A 47 -4.61 -16.96 11.67
C TYR A 47 -5.10 -18.16 12.49
N ASN A 48 -5.24 -18.01 13.81
CA ASN A 48 -5.72 -19.09 14.68
C ASN A 48 -7.17 -19.47 14.38
N ILE A 49 -8.04 -18.50 14.09
CA ILE A 49 -9.42 -18.75 13.64
C ILE A 49 -9.41 -19.50 12.30
N ARG A 50 -8.58 -19.04 11.34
CA ARG A 50 -8.43 -19.70 10.04
C ARG A 50 -7.92 -21.14 10.18
N ARG A 51 -7.01 -21.43 11.11
CA ARG A 51 -6.52 -22.80 11.34
C ARG A 51 -7.60 -23.74 11.86
N GLN A 52 -8.60 -23.23 12.58
CA GLN A 52 -9.73 -24.04 13.01
C GLN A 52 -10.55 -24.54 11.82
N CYS A 53 -10.52 -23.87 10.67
CA CYS A 53 -11.16 -24.35 9.43
C CYS A 53 -10.73 -25.78 9.06
N ASN A 54 -9.52 -26.20 9.42
CA ASN A 54 -9.00 -27.53 9.10
C ASN A 54 -9.78 -28.66 9.78
N ASN A 55 -10.60 -28.35 10.78
CA ASN A 55 -11.49 -29.30 11.45
C ASN A 55 -12.83 -29.49 10.71
N LEU A 56 -13.09 -28.74 9.63
CA LEU A 56 -14.30 -28.85 8.81
C LEU A 56 -14.16 -29.87 7.68
N SER A 57 -15.29 -30.27 7.10
CA SER A 57 -15.29 -31.05 5.87
C SER A 57 -14.66 -30.26 4.72
N LYS A 58 -13.89 -30.94 3.85
CA LYS A 58 -13.15 -30.31 2.74
C LYS A 58 -13.98 -29.32 1.91
N ALA A 59 -15.25 -29.64 1.66
CA ALA A 59 -16.17 -28.80 0.89
C ALA A 59 -16.47 -27.44 1.55
N LYS A 60 -16.33 -27.31 2.88
CA LYS A 60 -16.61 -26.09 3.64
C LYS A 60 -15.35 -25.28 3.98
N ILE A 61 -14.17 -25.83 3.74
CA ILE A 61 -12.90 -25.18 4.11
C ILE A 61 -12.69 -23.90 3.30
N GLY A 62 -12.88 -23.95 1.98
CA GLY A 62 -12.66 -22.81 1.09
C GLY A 62 -13.56 -21.62 1.43
N ASP A 63 -14.87 -21.86 1.52
CA ASP A 63 -15.85 -20.82 1.86
C ASP A 63 -15.55 -20.18 3.22
N PHE A 64 -15.22 -21.00 4.22
CA PHE A 64 -14.93 -20.47 5.55
C PHE A 64 -13.63 -19.68 5.61
N GLN A 65 -12.57 -20.15 4.94
CA GLN A 65 -11.32 -19.40 4.85
C GLN A 65 -11.52 -18.05 4.15
N LEU A 66 -12.35 -18.00 3.09
CA LEU A 66 -12.69 -16.75 2.41
C LEU A 66 -13.48 -15.79 3.32
N GLU A 67 -14.44 -16.28 4.09
CA GLU A 67 -15.19 -15.44 5.06
C GLU A 67 -14.27 -14.85 6.14
N ILE A 68 -13.32 -15.64 6.67
CA ILE A 68 -12.34 -15.16 7.64
C ILE A 68 -11.37 -14.13 7.02
N LEU A 69 -10.94 -14.35 5.78
CA LEU A 69 -10.09 -13.40 5.05
C LEU A 69 -10.82 -12.10 4.76
N ASP A 70 -12.09 -12.14 4.32
CA ASP A 70 -12.90 -10.94 4.07
C ASP A 70 -13.12 -10.14 5.36
N PHE A 71 -13.33 -10.83 6.49
CA PHE A 71 -13.40 -10.21 7.81
C PHE A 71 -12.06 -9.57 8.22
N GLY A 72 -10.95 -10.28 8.01
CA GLY A 72 -9.60 -9.87 8.39
C GLY A 72 -8.91 -8.91 7.41
N LYS A 73 -9.51 -8.59 6.25
CA LYS A 73 -8.85 -7.88 5.14
C LYS A 73 -8.27 -6.53 5.53
N TYR A 74 -8.93 -5.81 6.44
CA TYR A 74 -8.47 -4.53 6.92
C TYR A 74 -7.22 -4.66 7.79
N ALA A 75 -7.22 -5.60 8.74
CA ALA A 75 -6.05 -5.89 9.57
C ALA A 75 -4.86 -6.37 8.72
N LEU A 76 -5.12 -7.26 7.75
CA LEU A 76 -4.11 -7.74 6.79
C LEU A 76 -3.56 -6.62 5.91
N GLY A 77 -4.44 -5.77 5.36
CA GLY A 77 -4.05 -4.62 4.55
C GLY A 77 -3.16 -3.64 5.30
N MET A 78 -3.45 -3.38 6.58
CA MET A 78 -2.62 -2.50 7.41
C MET A 78 -1.21 -3.05 7.64
N VAL A 79 -1.08 -4.36 7.90
CA VAL A 79 0.25 -4.99 8.05
C VAL A 79 1.00 -5.01 6.72
N PHE A 80 0.32 -5.29 5.61
CA PHE A 80 0.90 -5.21 4.28
C PHE A 80 1.45 -3.81 3.98
N ILE A 81 0.65 -2.77 4.20
CA ILE A 81 1.04 -1.38 3.96
C ILE A 81 2.22 -0.98 4.85
N LYS A 82 2.22 -1.35 6.14
CA LYS A 82 3.35 -1.11 7.05
C LYS A 82 4.64 -1.78 6.56
N LYS A 83 4.55 -3.01 6.04
CA LYS A 83 5.69 -3.75 5.50
C LYS A 83 6.21 -3.13 4.19
N MET A 84 5.31 -2.65 3.33
CA MET A 84 5.68 -1.90 2.12
C MET A 84 6.34 -0.57 2.46
N GLN A 85 5.85 0.15 3.47
CA GLN A 85 6.49 1.40 3.93
C GLN A 85 7.89 1.18 4.49
N LEU A 86 8.12 0.11 5.25
CA LEU A 86 9.46 -0.23 5.71
C LEU A 86 10.39 -0.50 4.52
N LYS A 87 9.89 -1.17 3.48
CA LYS A 87 10.65 -1.37 2.23
C LYS A 87 10.88 -0.05 1.48
N SER A 88 9.91 0.86 1.37
CA SER A 88 10.08 2.16 0.69
C SER A 88 10.78 3.23 1.53
N VAL A 89 11.04 2.96 2.81
CA VAL A 89 11.98 3.71 3.64
C VAL A 89 13.40 3.14 3.51
N LEU A 90 13.53 1.82 3.30
CA LEU A 90 14.80 1.13 3.07
C LEU A 90 15.32 1.33 1.63
N ILE A 91 14.42 1.37 0.66
CA ILE A 91 14.64 1.74 -0.74
C ILE A 91 14.22 3.19 -0.80
N ASP A 92 15.12 4.11 -1.09
CA ASP A 92 14.82 5.54 -1.17
C ASP A 92 13.99 5.87 -2.44
N GLU A 93 12.82 5.23 -2.58
CA GLU A 93 11.93 5.36 -3.75
C GLU A 93 11.50 6.81 -3.95
N TYR A 94 11.43 7.58 -2.86
CA TYR A 94 11.19 9.01 -2.93
C TYR A 94 12.36 9.79 -3.51
N SER A 95 13.62 9.38 -3.32
CA SER A 95 14.73 10.05 -4.04
C SER A 95 14.75 9.71 -5.51
N ILE A 96 14.30 8.52 -5.91
CA ILE A 96 14.11 8.18 -7.33
C ILE A 96 13.05 9.13 -7.93
N ILE A 97 11.91 9.31 -7.27
CA ILE A 97 10.86 10.23 -7.75
C ILE A 97 11.34 11.69 -7.73
N GLU A 98 12.11 12.10 -6.72
CA GLU A 98 12.69 13.46 -6.66
C GLU A 98 13.72 13.70 -7.77
N ASP A 99 14.56 12.72 -8.10
CA ASP A 99 15.49 12.76 -9.23
C ASP A 99 14.73 12.86 -10.56
N MET A 100 13.69 12.03 -10.76
CA MET A 100 12.83 12.09 -11.94
C MET A 100 12.18 13.47 -12.11
N ILE A 101 11.62 14.04 -11.04
CA ILE A 101 11.01 15.38 -11.07
C ILE A 101 12.06 16.46 -11.38
N THR A 102 13.28 16.32 -10.85
CA THR A 102 14.37 17.25 -11.11
C THR A 102 14.73 17.26 -12.59
N ARG A 103 14.88 16.07 -13.20
CA ARG A 103 15.16 15.94 -14.63
C ARG A 103 14.04 16.45 -15.52
N ILE A 104 12.78 16.16 -15.19
CA ILE A 104 11.63 16.70 -15.92
C ILE A 104 11.69 18.24 -15.93
N LYS A 105 12.01 18.88 -14.80
CA LYS A 105 12.17 20.33 -14.74
C LYS A 105 13.32 20.84 -15.59
N GLU A 106 14.42 20.10 -15.69
CA GLU A 106 15.56 20.45 -16.56
C GLU A 106 15.16 20.38 -18.03
N GLU A 107 14.48 19.31 -18.46
CA GLU A 107 13.97 19.18 -19.83
C GLU A 107 12.98 20.30 -20.18
N PHE A 108 12.10 20.69 -19.25
CA PHE A 108 11.20 21.84 -19.46
C PHE A 108 11.96 23.16 -19.63
N LYS A 109 13.08 23.37 -18.94
CA LYS A 109 13.91 24.57 -19.13
C LYS A 109 14.54 24.59 -20.51
N LEU A 110 15.05 23.45 -20.97
CA LEU A 110 15.60 23.30 -22.32
C LEU A 110 14.54 23.60 -23.38
N LEU A 111 13.34 23.03 -23.24
CA LEU A 111 12.22 23.29 -24.15
C LEU A 111 11.79 24.76 -24.18
N ILE A 112 11.79 25.46 -23.04
CA ILE A 112 11.48 26.90 -22.98
C ILE A 112 12.51 27.71 -23.76
N ASP A 113 13.80 27.36 -23.66
CA ASP A 113 14.87 28.05 -24.38
C ASP A 113 14.84 27.74 -25.90
N GLU A 114 14.58 26.48 -26.27
CA GLU A 114 14.42 26.06 -27.66
C GLU A 114 13.23 26.76 -28.35
N LYS A 115 12.14 27.00 -27.61
CA LYS A 115 10.91 27.65 -28.10
C LYS A 115 10.90 29.16 -27.89
N LYS A 116 12.06 29.81 -27.98
CA LYS A 116 12.22 31.27 -27.82
C LYS A 116 11.45 32.13 -28.82
N ASP A 117 11.00 31.54 -29.91
CA ASP A 117 10.15 32.13 -30.94
C ASP A 117 8.68 32.25 -30.51
N PHE A 118 8.21 31.42 -29.59
CA PHE A 118 6.82 31.45 -29.08
C PHE A 118 6.61 32.44 -27.93
N PHE A 119 7.66 32.71 -27.15
CA PHE A 119 7.57 33.53 -25.93
C PHE A 119 8.67 34.57 -25.90
N ASP A 120 8.32 35.81 -25.54
CA ASP A 120 9.31 36.84 -25.21
C ASP A 120 10.16 36.47 -23.97
N GLU A 121 11.28 37.15 -23.82
CA GLU A 121 12.26 36.87 -22.77
C GLU A 121 11.68 36.98 -21.36
N GLU A 122 10.81 37.97 -21.13
CA GLU A 122 10.16 38.19 -19.84
C GLU A 122 9.27 36.99 -19.46
N LYS A 123 8.45 36.49 -20.40
CA LYS A 123 7.61 35.30 -20.18
C LYS A 123 8.46 34.05 -19.94
N ARG A 124 9.54 33.85 -20.69
CA ARG A 124 10.46 32.72 -20.48
C ARG A 124 11.08 32.75 -19.09
N ASN A 125 11.58 33.91 -18.66
CA ASN A 125 12.14 34.10 -17.32
C ASN A 125 11.09 33.82 -16.22
N ASN A 126 9.85 34.25 -16.43
CA ASN A 126 8.74 33.94 -15.52
C ASN A 126 8.42 32.44 -15.45
N PHE A 127 8.46 31.71 -16.57
CA PHE A 127 8.26 30.26 -16.57
C PHE A 127 9.38 29.53 -15.81
N VAL A 128 10.64 29.87 -16.09
CA VAL A 128 11.81 29.30 -15.38
C VAL A 128 11.74 29.59 -13.88
N PHE A 129 11.36 30.81 -13.50
CA PHE A 129 11.16 31.19 -12.10
C PHE A 129 10.08 30.35 -11.41
N LYS A 130 8.93 30.13 -12.07
CA LYS A 130 7.86 29.26 -11.54
C LYS A 130 8.33 27.81 -11.40
N LEU A 131 8.98 27.25 -12.42
CA LEU A 131 9.50 25.88 -12.41
C LEU A 131 10.49 25.64 -11.26
N ASN A 132 11.41 26.58 -11.03
CA ASN A 132 12.39 26.49 -9.95
C ASN A 132 11.74 26.53 -8.55
N ARG A 133 10.60 27.22 -8.41
CA ARG A 133 9.89 27.33 -7.11
C ARG A 133 8.89 26.20 -6.85
N MET A 134 8.56 25.37 -7.85
CA MET A 134 7.72 24.19 -7.64
C MET A 134 8.38 23.25 -6.64
N LYS A 135 7.68 22.87 -5.58
CA LYS A 135 8.14 21.87 -4.61
C LYS A 135 7.34 20.59 -4.80
N PHE A 136 8.02 19.45 -4.79
CA PHE A 136 7.34 18.17 -4.69
C PHE A 136 6.84 17.99 -3.26
N VAL A 137 5.53 17.94 -3.09
CA VAL A 137 4.90 17.73 -1.78
C VAL A 137 4.57 16.25 -1.66
N LYS A 138 5.27 15.58 -0.74
CA LYS A 138 4.95 14.20 -0.36
C LYS A 138 3.67 14.25 0.48
N ASN A 139 2.53 13.95 -0.13
CA ASN A 139 1.31 13.74 0.64
C ASN A 139 1.48 12.45 1.44
N ASN A 140 1.81 12.61 2.73
CA ASN A 140 1.69 11.54 3.71
C ASN A 140 0.20 11.29 3.96
N VAL A 141 -0.51 10.73 2.98
CA VAL A 141 -1.83 10.07 3.16
C VAL A 141 -1.73 9.02 4.29
N SER A 142 -0.48 8.67 4.65
CA SER A 142 -0.11 7.78 5.73
C SER A 142 -0.29 8.27 7.18
N ARG A 143 -0.70 9.51 7.46
CA ARG A 143 -0.84 9.93 8.88
C ARG A 143 -2.28 9.85 9.40
N ASP A 144 -3.28 10.17 8.57
CA ASP A 144 -4.68 10.26 9.01
C ASP A 144 -5.47 8.95 8.89
N LEU A 145 -5.17 8.11 7.89
CA LEU A 145 -5.65 6.70 7.84
C LEU A 145 -5.01 5.83 8.95
N TYR A 146 -4.02 6.37 9.67
CA TYR A 146 -3.10 5.67 10.58
C TYR A 146 -3.16 6.25 11.98
N LYS A 147 -4.35 6.66 12.43
CA LYS A 147 -4.68 6.51 13.84
C LYS A 147 -4.74 5.01 14.16
N VAL A 148 -3.56 4.39 14.17
CA VAL A 148 -3.29 3.01 14.58
C VAL A 148 -3.91 2.76 15.94
N ASN A 149 -4.01 3.78 16.80
CA ASN A 149 -4.69 3.69 18.09
C ASN A 149 -6.20 3.41 17.99
N SER A 150 -6.89 3.92 16.96
CA SER A 150 -8.32 3.66 16.77
C SER A 150 -8.58 2.27 16.21
N MET A 151 -7.69 1.77 15.34
CA MET A 151 -7.85 0.45 14.69
C MET A 151 -7.33 -0.69 15.57
N LYS A 152 -6.22 -0.49 16.28
CA LYS A 152 -5.71 -1.41 17.32
C LYS A 152 -6.75 -1.63 18.42
N TYR A 153 -7.55 -0.62 18.73
CA TYR A 153 -8.65 -0.73 19.69
C TYR A 153 -9.82 -1.60 19.18
N CYS A 154 -10.22 -1.48 17.91
CA CYS A 154 -11.22 -2.36 17.32
C CYS A 154 -10.72 -3.81 17.19
N ASP A 155 -9.50 -3.98 16.69
CA ASP A 155 -8.90 -5.29 16.45
C ASP A 155 -8.63 -6.07 17.76
N ASP A 156 -8.16 -5.40 18.82
CA ASP A 156 -7.87 -6.06 20.09
C ASP A 156 -9.13 -6.46 20.88
N ILE A 157 -10.22 -5.70 20.75
CA ILE A 157 -11.46 -5.90 21.54
C ILE A 157 -12.45 -6.85 20.85
N GLU A 158 -12.59 -6.79 19.52
CA GLU A 158 -13.59 -7.60 18.83
C GLU A 158 -13.07 -8.98 18.40
N ILE A 159 -11.82 -9.08 17.95
CA ILE A 159 -11.28 -10.35 17.44
C ILE A 159 -10.98 -11.32 18.60
N SER A 160 -10.51 -10.79 19.74
CA SER A 160 -10.23 -11.59 20.93
C SER A 160 -11.48 -12.27 21.53
N ARG A 161 -12.69 -11.77 21.23
CA ARG A 161 -13.96 -12.40 21.65
C ARG A 161 -14.21 -13.75 20.96
N PHE A 162 -13.60 -13.95 19.79
CA PHE A 162 -13.70 -15.20 19.04
C PHE A 162 -12.66 -16.24 19.47
N LYS A 163 -11.70 -15.83 20.31
CA LYS A 163 -10.70 -16.73 20.87
C LYS A 163 -11.38 -17.85 21.66
N PHE A 164 -11.11 -19.10 21.30
CA PHE A 164 -11.70 -20.31 21.86
C PHE A 164 -13.20 -20.52 21.61
N LYS A 165 -13.83 -19.74 20.72
CA LYS A 165 -15.23 -19.98 20.35
C LYS A 165 -15.35 -21.05 19.28
N PRO A 166 -16.44 -21.84 19.27
CA PRO A 166 -16.72 -22.77 18.18
C PRO A 166 -16.79 -22.04 16.84
N ILE A 167 -16.30 -22.69 15.78
CA ILE A 167 -16.29 -22.15 14.41
C ILE A 167 -17.66 -21.57 14.00
N GLN A 168 -18.74 -22.30 14.29
CA GLN A 168 -20.09 -21.85 13.95
C GLN A 168 -20.47 -20.55 14.65
N TYR A 169 -20.06 -20.37 15.90
CA TYR A 169 -20.28 -19.13 16.63
C TYR A 169 -19.53 -17.96 15.99
N VAL A 170 -18.29 -18.18 15.56
CA VAL A 170 -17.50 -17.15 14.87
C VAL A 170 -18.18 -16.74 13.56
N LEU A 171 -18.59 -17.71 12.76
CA LEU A 171 -19.30 -17.51 11.50
C LEU A 171 -20.58 -16.68 11.65
N ASP A 172 -21.44 -17.09 12.58
CA ASP A 172 -22.74 -16.44 12.77
C ASP A 172 -22.55 -14.97 13.19
N ASN A 173 -21.52 -14.67 13.97
CA ASN A 173 -21.21 -13.30 14.37
C ASN A 173 -20.60 -12.47 13.24
N ILE A 174 -19.67 -13.02 12.46
CA ILE A 174 -19.10 -12.33 11.28
C ILE A 174 -20.22 -11.96 10.30
N ARG A 175 -21.14 -12.89 10.03
CA ARG A 175 -22.29 -12.65 9.13
C ARG A 175 -23.22 -11.58 9.67
N LYS A 176 -23.55 -11.61 10.97
CA LYS A 176 -24.35 -10.55 11.62
C LYS A 176 -23.71 -9.17 11.52
N VAL A 177 -22.39 -9.07 11.72
CA VAL A 177 -21.65 -7.81 11.57
C VAL A 177 -21.74 -7.32 10.12
N LYS A 178 -21.54 -8.22 9.15
CA LYS A 178 -21.65 -7.89 7.72
C LYS A 178 -23.04 -7.39 7.35
N GLU A 179 -24.10 -8.06 7.81
CA GLU A 179 -25.49 -7.64 7.61
C GLU A 179 -25.79 -6.28 8.25
N TYR A 180 -25.28 -6.04 9.45
CA TYR A 180 -25.44 -4.75 10.13
C TYR A 180 -24.79 -3.61 9.35
N ILE A 181 -23.56 -3.81 8.85
CA ILE A 181 -22.85 -2.81 8.03
C ILE A 181 -23.62 -2.53 6.74
N LEU A 182 -24.09 -3.57 6.04
CA LEU A 182 -24.83 -3.42 4.78
C LEU A 182 -26.18 -2.69 4.95
N ARG A 183 -26.77 -2.72 6.14
CA ARG A 183 -28.05 -2.04 6.42
C ARG A 183 -27.90 -0.59 6.86
N ASN A 184 -26.72 -0.19 7.36
CA ASN A 184 -26.51 1.10 8.04
C ASN A 184 -25.36 1.93 7.46
N GLY A 185 -24.63 1.43 6.47
CA GLY A 185 -23.59 2.16 5.73
C GLY A 185 -24.07 2.54 4.34
#